data_AF-A0A849Y3L6-F1
#
_entry.id   AF-A0A849Y3L6-F1
#
_cell.length_a   1.000
_cell.length_b   1.000
_cell.length_c   1.000
_cell.angle_alpha   90.00
_cell.angle_beta   90.00
_cell.angle_gamma   90.00
#
_symmetry.space_group_name_H-M   'P 1'
#
loop_
_entity.id
_entity.type
_entity.pdbx_description
1 polymer ?
#
loop_
_entity_poly.entity_id
_entity_poly.type
_entity_poly.pdbx_seq_one_letter_code
_entity_poly.pdbx_strand_id
1 'polypeptide(L)'
;MEYKDIKTADELESWYAEKEDILEGHVRDYAVPFGNVYHLDSPGYVSEERWCDTLPSDRERSTFMALQNGVSTKEIIEHKDEFGWIDRMAMSSVADDYAECYMTQAGPDYLDEQEIMNVREQYPELIDSNGEIVWNDPDFMKRGVTFDVENFGEKYKIELVCDSYLDNGSLYVGAYDVTPESDNFGDRWADISVNLNNPCQNDRTVFLDMNNLYNPAIIEAIYGLGTVEGIVSHSGFCSYPAFTFDADVISQMRNTQEFMDANTPDDYKLVAVKVGYNFALVPKIELSGIETNATETIVDISGKQYGLLAGKTFEDSQKLDAVLDMFPEYAIKDYKVPNKISVFIMPVQMYWKDDPSEIIETNFSFEDTCGLAIDDSVTFSGYTQNELVDMIGREDNGEDFVITGVGAGHYVGTCKKEPSKNKSVSEKTCNARESSGRLDADRNVDRNDIAKDKEVK
;
A
#
# COMPACT_ATOMS: atom_id res chain seq x y z
N MET A 1 -20.83 2.34 -18.84
CA MET A 1 -21.44 3.66 -19.16
C MET A 1 -21.27 3.90 -20.65
N GLU A 2 -22.31 4.34 -21.37
CA GLU A 2 -22.14 4.75 -22.78
C GLU A 2 -21.26 6.02 -22.84
N TYR A 3 -20.19 5.96 -23.63
CA TYR A 3 -19.33 7.10 -23.94
C TYR A 3 -20.19 8.28 -24.44
N LYS A 4 -20.17 9.40 -23.73
CA LYS A 4 -20.84 10.62 -24.17
C LYS A 4 -20.22 11.05 -25.50
N ASP A 5 -21.00 11.05 -26.58
CA ASP A 5 -20.52 11.49 -27.90
C ASP A 5 -20.23 13.00 -27.88
N ILE A 6 -18.99 13.36 -27.59
CA ILE A 6 -18.47 14.73 -27.59
C ILE A 6 -18.41 15.24 -29.05
N LYS A 7 -19.04 16.38 -29.31
CA LYS A 7 -19.24 16.89 -30.67
C LYS A 7 -18.53 18.19 -30.96
N THR A 8 -18.12 18.94 -29.94
CA THR A 8 -17.47 20.23 -30.11
C THR A 8 -16.15 20.31 -29.33
N ALA A 9 -15.29 21.26 -29.73
CA ALA A 9 -14.06 21.56 -29.02
C ALA A 9 -14.34 22.03 -27.58
N ASP A 10 -15.30 22.93 -27.38
CA ASP A 10 -15.68 23.44 -26.05
C ASP A 10 -16.18 22.32 -25.10
N GLU A 11 -16.94 21.35 -25.64
CA GLU A 11 -17.39 20.19 -24.87
C GLU A 11 -16.21 19.29 -24.47
N LEU A 12 -15.22 19.16 -25.37
CA LEU A 12 -14.02 18.37 -25.13
C LEU A 12 -13.09 19.04 -24.09
N GLU A 13 -12.93 20.36 -24.16
CA GLU A 13 -12.17 21.14 -23.16
C GLU A 13 -12.81 21.04 -21.77
N SER A 14 -14.14 21.19 -21.71
CA SER A 14 -14.87 21.06 -20.44
C SER A 14 -14.76 19.65 -19.86
N TRP A 15 -14.84 18.62 -20.72
CA TRP A 15 -14.66 17.22 -20.31
C TRP A 15 -13.24 16.96 -19.80
N TYR A 16 -12.22 17.49 -20.48
CA TYR A 16 -10.83 17.33 -20.07
C TYR A 16 -10.59 17.96 -18.70
N ALA A 17 -11.00 19.22 -18.51
CA ALA A 17 -10.84 19.92 -17.23
C ALA A 17 -11.56 19.20 -16.08
N GLU A 18 -12.76 18.66 -16.30
CA GLU A 18 -13.48 17.86 -15.30
C GLU A 18 -12.70 16.59 -14.90
N LYS A 19 -12.10 15.90 -15.88
CA LYS A 19 -11.33 14.67 -15.63
C LYS A 19 -9.99 14.96 -14.98
N GLU A 20 -9.33 16.03 -15.39
CA GLU A 20 -8.09 16.53 -14.81
C GLU A 20 -8.30 16.90 -13.34
N ASP A 21 -9.32 17.70 -13.02
CA ASP A 21 -9.67 18.06 -11.63
C ASP A 21 -9.88 16.83 -10.73
N ILE A 22 -10.51 15.77 -11.25
CA ILE A 22 -10.73 14.52 -10.50
C ILE A 22 -9.39 13.81 -10.25
N LEU A 23 -8.57 13.65 -11.30
CA LEU A 23 -7.28 12.98 -11.19
C LEU A 23 -6.30 13.75 -10.30
N GLU A 24 -6.26 15.08 -10.41
CA GLU A 24 -5.47 15.97 -9.54
C GLU A 24 -5.82 15.80 -8.06
N GLY A 25 -7.10 15.54 -7.75
CA GLY A 25 -7.53 15.23 -6.38
C GLY A 25 -6.93 13.94 -5.80
N HIS A 26 -6.36 13.08 -6.64
CA HIS A 26 -5.72 11.81 -6.28
C HIS A 26 -4.21 11.79 -6.53
N VAL A 27 -3.64 12.90 -7.03
CA VAL A 27 -2.20 13.00 -7.31
C VAL A 27 -1.39 12.84 -6.04
N ARG A 28 -0.28 12.12 -6.17
CA ARG A 28 0.76 12.01 -5.17
C ARG A 28 2.08 12.55 -5.74
N ASP A 29 2.83 13.23 -4.89
CA ASP A 29 4.16 13.74 -5.23
C ASP A 29 5.13 12.53 -5.25
N TYR A 30 5.71 12.17 -6.41
CA TYR A 30 6.53 10.97 -6.70
C TYR A 30 5.77 9.71 -7.18
N ALA A 31 6.49 8.84 -7.92
CA ALA A 31 5.98 7.57 -8.43
C ALA A 31 5.75 6.62 -7.25
N VAL A 32 4.61 6.80 -6.61
CA VAL A 32 4.11 5.95 -5.54
C VAL A 32 4.01 4.51 -6.06
N PRO A 33 4.33 3.48 -5.26
CA PRO A 33 4.36 2.10 -5.74
C PRO A 33 2.95 1.54 -5.92
N PHE A 34 2.25 1.98 -6.95
CA PHE A 34 0.94 1.45 -7.33
C PHE A 34 1.02 0.44 -8.47
N GLY A 35 2.18 -0.20 -8.67
CA GLY A 35 2.39 -1.10 -9.80
C GLY A 35 2.57 -0.30 -11.09
N ASN A 36 1.49 0.23 -11.64
CA ASN A 36 1.50 1.17 -12.75
C ASN A 36 0.97 2.52 -12.28
N VAL A 37 1.67 3.59 -12.66
CA VAL A 37 1.23 4.96 -12.39
C VAL A 37 1.29 5.81 -13.64
N TYR A 38 0.37 6.77 -13.74
CA TYR A 38 0.34 7.77 -14.79
C TYR A 38 0.83 9.11 -14.24
N HIS A 39 1.78 9.72 -14.92
CA HIS A 39 2.21 11.10 -14.63
C HIS A 39 1.19 12.09 -15.20
N LEU A 40 0.85 13.15 -14.45
CA LEU A 40 -0.07 14.20 -14.89
C LEU A 40 0.68 15.52 -15.19
N ASP A 41 -0.01 16.52 -15.76
CA ASP A 41 0.56 17.85 -16.04
C ASP A 41 0.90 18.59 -14.74
N SER A 42 0.07 18.37 -13.70
CA SER A 42 0.45 18.67 -12.32
C SER A 42 1.56 17.72 -11.90
N PRO A 43 2.71 18.21 -11.38
CA PRO A 43 3.88 17.39 -11.10
C PRO A 43 3.55 16.32 -10.06
N GLY A 44 3.26 15.10 -10.53
CA GLY A 44 2.84 14.01 -9.67
C GLY A 44 2.19 12.85 -10.43
N TYR A 45 1.80 11.84 -9.66
CA TYR A 45 1.42 10.53 -10.18
C TYR A 45 0.07 10.08 -9.63
N VAL A 46 -0.68 9.36 -10.47
CA VAL A 46 -1.94 8.73 -10.11
C VAL A 46 -1.87 7.22 -10.41
N SER A 47 -2.46 6.39 -9.54
CA SER A 47 -2.48 4.93 -9.75
C SER A 47 -3.23 4.56 -11.03
N GLU A 48 -2.86 3.43 -11.65
CA GLU A 48 -3.61 2.86 -12.76
C GLU A 48 -5.09 2.62 -12.40
N GLU A 49 -5.36 2.26 -11.15
CA GLU A 49 -6.73 2.07 -10.63
C GLU A 49 -7.55 3.36 -10.72
N ARG A 50 -7.01 4.49 -10.25
CA ARG A 50 -7.65 5.81 -10.32
C ARG A 50 -7.76 6.33 -11.75
N TRP A 51 -6.73 6.10 -12.55
CA TRP A 51 -6.73 6.42 -13.97
C TRP A 51 -7.87 5.72 -14.70
N CYS A 52 -7.98 4.40 -14.53
CA CYS A 52 -9.03 3.60 -15.15
C CYS A 52 -10.42 3.89 -14.57
N ASP A 53 -10.56 4.19 -13.27
CA ASP A 53 -11.86 4.58 -12.68
C ASP A 53 -12.37 5.92 -13.23
N THR A 54 -11.45 6.86 -13.47
CA THR A 54 -11.79 8.19 -14.00
C THR A 54 -12.03 8.16 -15.51
N LEU A 55 -11.24 7.34 -16.23
CA LEU A 55 -11.25 7.17 -17.69
C LEU A 55 -11.49 5.69 -18.04
N PRO A 56 -12.73 5.20 -17.93
CA PRO A 56 -13.03 3.75 -18.00
C PRO A 56 -12.82 3.12 -19.37
N SER A 57 -12.97 3.86 -20.46
CA SER A 57 -12.77 3.31 -21.81
C SER A 57 -11.41 3.65 -22.41
N ASP A 58 -10.89 2.77 -23.29
CA ASP A 58 -9.66 3.04 -24.05
C ASP A 58 -9.74 4.36 -24.82
N ARG A 59 -10.92 4.66 -25.37
CA ARG A 59 -11.15 5.91 -26.09
C ARG A 59 -10.99 7.13 -25.20
N GLU A 60 -11.51 7.09 -23.97
CA GLU A 60 -11.33 8.19 -23.01
C GLU A 60 -9.85 8.34 -22.64
N ARG A 61 -9.16 7.23 -22.36
CA ARG A 61 -7.73 7.25 -22.03
C ARG A 61 -6.89 7.83 -23.16
N SER A 62 -7.04 7.35 -24.40
CA SER A 62 -6.31 7.88 -25.56
C SER A 62 -6.66 9.34 -25.83
N THR A 63 -7.92 9.75 -25.63
CA THR A 63 -8.35 11.14 -25.85
C THR A 63 -7.74 12.08 -24.80
N PHE A 64 -7.76 11.69 -23.53
CA PHE A 64 -7.15 12.44 -22.44
C PHE A 64 -5.65 12.61 -22.65
N MET A 65 -4.95 11.50 -22.93
CA MET A 65 -3.50 11.53 -23.24
C MET A 65 -3.16 12.40 -24.46
N ALA A 66 -3.97 12.36 -25.52
CA ALA A 66 -3.72 13.19 -26.68
C ALA A 66 -3.81 14.70 -26.34
N LEU A 67 -4.82 15.10 -25.57
CA LEU A 67 -4.98 16.50 -25.14
C LEU A 67 -3.83 16.96 -24.27
N GLN A 68 -3.45 16.13 -23.31
CA GLN A 68 -2.36 16.40 -22.38
C GLN A 68 -1.01 16.53 -23.10
N ASN A 69 -0.78 15.70 -24.14
CA ASN A 69 0.38 15.80 -25.03
C ASN A 69 0.31 16.97 -26.03
N GLY A 70 -0.64 17.89 -25.87
CA GLY A 70 -0.75 19.13 -26.65
C GLY A 70 -1.44 18.99 -28.00
N VAL A 71 -2.12 17.87 -28.28
CA VAL A 71 -2.96 17.75 -29.49
C VAL A 71 -4.16 18.68 -29.34
N SER A 72 -4.43 19.50 -30.35
CA SER A 72 -5.52 20.48 -30.24
C SER A 72 -6.88 19.81 -30.22
N THR A 73 -7.81 20.34 -29.43
CA THR A 73 -9.21 19.89 -29.34
C THR A 73 -9.88 19.88 -30.72
N LYS A 74 -9.53 20.83 -31.58
CA LYS A 74 -9.97 20.90 -32.97
C LYS A 74 -9.52 19.69 -33.79
N GLU A 75 -8.24 19.31 -33.73
CA GLU A 75 -7.71 18.17 -34.49
C GLU A 75 -8.33 16.86 -34.02
N ILE A 76 -8.50 16.68 -32.70
CA ILE A 76 -9.17 15.49 -32.15
C ILE A 76 -10.60 15.38 -32.70
N ILE A 77 -11.36 16.48 -32.73
CA ILE A 77 -12.73 16.48 -33.26
C ILE A 77 -12.74 16.23 -34.78
N GLU A 78 -11.81 16.79 -35.55
CA GLU A 78 -11.72 16.59 -37.00
C GLU A 78 -11.38 15.14 -37.38
N HIS A 79 -10.60 14.44 -36.55
CA HIS A 79 -10.13 13.08 -36.80
C HIS A 79 -10.80 12.02 -35.90
N LYS A 80 -11.87 12.35 -35.17
CA LYS A 80 -12.49 11.46 -34.18
C LYS A 80 -13.07 10.15 -34.74
N ASP A 81 -13.37 10.14 -36.03
CA ASP A 81 -13.91 9.00 -36.78
C ASP A 81 -12.81 8.23 -37.54
N GLU A 82 -11.57 8.71 -37.51
CA GLU A 82 -10.44 8.02 -38.14
C GLU A 82 -9.90 6.92 -37.23
N PHE A 83 -9.98 5.69 -37.73
CA PHE A 83 -9.63 4.52 -36.95
C PHE A 83 -8.19 4.58 -36.41
N GLY A 84 -8.07 4.49 -35.08
CA GLY A 84 -6.81 4.50 -34.34
C GLY A 84 -6.01 5.79 -34.47
N TRP A 85 -6.57 6.89 -35.00
CA TRP A 85 -5.83 8.14 -35.13
C TRP A 85 -5.50 8.75 -33.76
N ILE A 86 -6.50 8.84 -32.88
CA ILE A 86 -6.32 9.37 -31.51
C ILE A 86 -5.30 8.53 -30.75
N ASP A 87 -5.41 7.21 -30.85
CA ASP A 87 -4.47 6.27 -30.22
C ASP A 87 -3.03 6.49 -30.72
N ARG A 88 -2.82 6.63 -32.03
CA ARG A 88 -1.49 6.94 -32.58
C ARG A 88 -0.93 8.28 -32.08
N MET A 89 -1.78 9.30 -31.94
CA MET A 89 -1.35 10.62 -31.43
C MET A 89 -1.07 10.59 -29.93
N ALA A 90 -1.83 9.81 -29.16
CA ALA A 90 -1.53 9.55 -27.76
C ALA A 90 -0.17 8.82 -27.62
N MET A 91 0.09 7.83 -28.49
CA MET A 91 1.29 6.99 -28.44
C MET A 91 2.56 7.63 -29.04
N SER A 92 2.44 8.65 -29.91
CA SER A 92 3.62 9.29 -30.53
C SER A 92 4.55 9.97 -29.51
N SER A 93 4.00 10.41 -28.38
CA SER A 93 4.73 11.12 -27.32
C SER A 93 5.58 10.19 -26.45
N VAL A 94 5.14 8.93 -26.29
CA VAL A 94 5.86 7.87 -25.55
C VAL A 94 7.11 7.43 -26.31
N ALA A 95 7.07 7.45 -27.65
CA ALA A 95 8.18 7.01 -28.49
C ALA A 95 9.35 8.00 -28.57
N ASP A 96 9.09 9.29 -28.27
CA ASP A 96 10.07 10.36 -28.43
C ASP A 96 10.62 10.92 -27.10
N ASP A 97 10.34 10.28 -25.95
CA ASP A 97 10.88 10.65 -24.61
C ASP A 97 10.51 12.08 -24.15
N TYR A 98 9.42 12.65 -24.69
CA TYR A 98 8.98 14.04 -24.45
C TYR A 98 7.66 14.19 -23.68
N ALA A 99 7.01 13.10 -23.24
CA ALA A 99 5.67 13.18 -22.67
C ALA A 99 5.68 13.62 -21.18
N GLU A 100 4.88 14.63 -20.85
CA GLU A 100 4.49 14.96 -19.46
C GLU A 100 3.43 13.97 -18.93
N CYS A 101 2.81 13.12 -19.79
CA CYS A 101 1.92 12.03 -19.38
C CYS A 101 2.37 10.69 -19.94
N TYR A 102 2.90 9.82 -19.09
CA TYR A 102 3.27 8.47 -19.46
C TYR A 102 2.93 7.50 -18.33
N MET A 103 2.67 6.25 -18.72
CA MET A 103 2.58 5.15 -17.77
C MET A 103 4.00 4.71 -17.43
N THR A 104 4.33 4.73 -16.14
CA THR A 104 5.55 4.10 -15.64
C THR A 104 5.19 2.94 -14.74
N GLN A 105 5.94 1.85 -14.88
CA GLN A 105 5.79 0.69 -14.02
C GLN A 105 6.64 0.90 -12.77
N ALA A 106 5.99 1.25 -11.67
CA ALA A 106 6.56 1.14 -10.34
C ALA A 106 6.38 -0.31 -9.87
N GLY A 107 7.38 -1.16 -10.13
CA GLY A 107 7.39 -2.57 -9.67
C GLY A 107 8.36 -2.80 -8.50
N PRO A 108 8.30 -3.98 -7.84
CA PRO A 108 9.23 -4.37 -6.77
C PRO A 108 10.69 -4.31 -7.20
N ASP A 109 10.95 -4.56 -8.48
CA ASP A 109 12.28 -4.53 -9.09
C ASP A 109 12.74 -3.11 -9.46
N TYR A 110 11.85 -2.12 -9.33
CA TYR A 110 12.03 -0.75 -9.80
C TYR A 110 12.35 0.24 -8.69
N LEU A 111 11.97 -0.07 -7.45
CA LEU A 111 12.31 0.74 -6.29
C LEU A 111 13.57 0.20 -5.61
N ASP A 112 14.53 1.07 -5.36
CA ASP A 112 15.67 0.74 -4.50
C ASP A 112 15.27 0.75 -3.01
N GLU A 113 16.15 0.24 -2.14
CA GLU A 113 15.83 0.15 -0.71
C GLU A 113 15.57 1.53 -0.06
N GLN A 114 16.17 2.60 -0.57
CA GLN A 114 15.93 3.97 -0.09
C GLN A 114 14.55 4.47 -0.51
N GLU A 115 14.15 4.22 -1.75
CA GLU A 115 12.82 4.57 -2.24
C GLU A 115 11.73 3.80 -1.50
N ILE A 116 11.94 2.51 -1.23
CA ILE A 116 11.06 1.70 -0.37
C ILE A 116 10.94 2.31 1.03
N MET A 117 12.03 2.83 1.59
CA MET A 117 12.00 3.49 2.91
C MET A 117 11.34 4.86 2.89
N ASN A 118 11.55 5.63 1.83
CA ASN A 118 10.84 6.90 1.63
C ASN A 118 9.34 6.65 1.50
N VAL A 119 8.92 5.60 0.78
CA VAL A 119 7.50 5.18 0.74
C VAL A 119 7.01 4.84 2.14
N ARG A 120 7.76 4.05 2.91
CA ARG A 120 7.38 3.68 4.29
C ARG A 120 7.21 4.90 5.21
N GLU A 121 8.04 5.91 5.06
CA GLU A 121 8.01 7.12 5.88
C GLU A 121 6.94 8.11 5.43
N GLN A 122 6.84 8.35 4.12
CA GLN A 122 5.98 9.37 3.54
C GLN A 122 4.56 8.89 3.30
N TYR A 123 4.40 7.59 3.02
CA TYR A 123 3.14 6.93 2.70
C TYR A 123 2.96 5.63 3.51
N PRO A 124 2.91 5.71 4.85
CA PRO A 124 2.75 4.53 5.71
C PRO A 124 1.48 3.72 5.42
N GLU A 125 0.47 4.32 4.80
CA GLU A 125 -0.75 3.66 4.32
C GLU A 125 -0.51 2.68 3.17
N LEU A 126 0.61 2.80 2.46
CA LEU A 126 1.03 1.90 1.39
C LEU A 126 1.89 0.75 1.88
N ILE A 127 2.06 0.65 3.19
CA ILE A 127 2.78 -0.44 3.79
C ILE A 127 1.74 -1.37 4.34
N ASP A 128 1.69 -2.54 3.74
CA ASP A 128 0.79 -3.56 4.15
C ASP A 128 1.17 -4.03 5.55
N SER A 129 0.16 -4.68 6.10
CA SER A 129 0.18 -5.58 7.22
C SER A 129 1.50 -6.36 7.50
N ASN A 130 2.18 -6.87 6.47
CA ASN A 130 3.37 -7.70 6.58
C ASN A 130 4.69 -6.88 6.57
N GLY A 131 4.59 -5.57 6.40
CA GLY A 131 5.69 -4.66 6.16
C GLY A 131 6.11 -4.60 4.69
N GLU A 132 5.32 -5.20 3.80
CA GLU A 132 5.52 -5.16 2.35
C GLU A 132 4.81 -3.94 1.77
N ILE A 133 5.23 -3.52 0.59
CA ILE A 133 4.54 -2.45 -0.11
C ILE A 133 3.22 -3.00 -0.67
N VAL A 134 2.12 -2.29 -0.42
CA VAL A 134 0.86 -2.44 -1.15
C VAL A 134 1.07 -1.83 -2.52
N TRP A 135 1.09 -2.68 -3.54
CA TRP A 135 1.31 -2.25 -4.92
C TRP A 135 0.06 -1.67 -5.61
N ASN A 136 -0.92 -1.21 -4.84
CA ASN A 136 -2.23 -0.71 -5.31
C ASN A 136 -2.64 0.52 -4.47
N ASP A 137 -3.62 1.29 -4.93
CA ASP A 137 -4.09 2.48 -4.22
C ASP A 137 -4.98 2.09 -3.01
N PRO A 138 -4.56 2.39 -1.77
CA PRO A 138 -5.27 1.96 -0.55
C PRO A 138 -6.60 2.69 -0.35
N ASP A 139 -6.73 3.88 -0.94
CA ASP A 139 -7.96 4.67 -0.89
C ASP A 139 -8.90 4.26 -2.02
N PHE A 140 -8.48 3.39 -2.94
CA PHE A 140 -9.28 2.98 -4.07
C PHE A 140 -10.34 1.97 -3.65
N MET A 141 -11.60 2.39 -3.78
CA MET A 141 -12.76 1.54 -3.52
C MET A 141 -13.40 1.16 -4.83
N LYS A 142 -13.26 -0.11 -5.20
CA LYS A 142 -13.96 -0.69 -6.34
C LYS A 142 -15.46 -0.56 -6.17
N ARG A 143 -16.14 -0.18 -7.25
CA ARG A 143 -17.60 0.01 -7.25
C ARG A 143 -18.37 -1.30 -7.35
N GLY A 144 -17.69 -2.40 -7.71
CA GLY A 144 -18.31 -3.67 -8.04
C GLY A 144 -18.93 -3.65 -9.42
N VAL A 145 -18.92 -4.80 -10.10
CA VAL A 145 -19.53 -4.95 -11.42
C VAL A 145 -20.92 -5.55 -11.22
N THR A 146 -21.96 -4.76 -11.43
CA THR A 146 -23.36 -5.20 -11.24
C THR A 146 -24.17 -5.20 -12.52
N PHE A 147 -25.10 -6.13 -12.64
CA PHE A 147 -26.08 -6.18 -13.72
C PHE A 147 -27.42 -6.73 -13.24
N ASP A 148 -28.49 -6.34 -13.92
CA ASP A 148 -29.85 -6.80 -13.63
C ASP A 148 -30.16 -8.07 -14.43
N VAL A 149 -30.80 -9.03 -13.77
CA VAL A 149 -31.18 -10.32 -14.35
C VAL A 149 -32.65 -10.58 -14.05
N GLU A 150 -33.39 -11.07 -15.05
CA GLU A 150 -34.70 -11.66 -14.82
C GLU A 150 -34.58 -13.19 -14.79
N ASN A 151 -35.06 -13.81 -13.71
CA ASN A 151 -35.10 -15.27 -13.57
C ASN A 151 -36.49 -15.69 -13.07
N PHE A 152 -37.17 -16.56 -13.82
CA PHE A 152 -38.53 -17.01 -13.51
C PHE A 152 -39.57 -15.88 -13.26
N GLY A 153 -39.37 -14.71 -13.88
CA GLY A 153 -40.25 -13.55 -13.73
C GLY A 153 -39.95 -12.64 -12.54
N GLU A 154 -38.91 -12.96 -11.76
CA GLU A 154 -38.37 -12.12 -10.69
C GLU A 154 -37.09 -11.41 -11.15
N LYS A 155 -36.87 -10.20 -10.64
CA LYS A 155 -35.72 -9.37 -10.99
C LYS A 155 -34.72 -9.38 -9.86
N TYR A 156 -33.48 -9.65 -10.23
CA TYR A 156 -32.36 -9.72 -9.31
C TYR A 156 -31.27 -8.75 -9.77
N LYS A 157 -30.64 -8.08 -8.81
CA LYS A 157 -29.41 -7.33 -9.04
C LYS A 157 -28.25 -8.21 -8.61
N ILE A 158 -27.35 -8.52 -9.54
CA ILE A 158 -26.24 -9.44 -9.33
C ILE A 158 -24.91 -8.67 -9.37
N GLU A 159 -23.99 -8.97 -8.46
CA GLU A 159 -22.60 -8.48 -8.49
C GLU A 159 -21.63 -9.62 -8.85
N LEU A 160 -20.69 -9.34 -9.76
CA LEU A 160 -19.55 -10.23 -10.02
C LEU A 160 -18.42 -9.96 -9.03
N VAL A 161 -17.90 -11.04 -8.47
CA VAL A 161 -16.82 -11.04 -7.48
C VAL A 161 -15.72 -11.96 -7.97
N CYS A 162 -14.47 -11.48 -7.97
CA CYS A 162 -13.31 -12.22 -8.46
C CYS A 162 -12.43 -12.73 -7.32
N ASP A 163 -11.77 -13.87 -7.50
CA ASP A 163 -10.81 -14.38 -6.52
C ASP A 163 -9.86 -15.37 -7.22
N SER A 164 -9.09 -16.14 -6.46
CA SER A 164 -8.29 -17.24 -6.99
C SER A 164 -8.77 -18.60 -6.48
N TYR A 165 -8.81 -19.59 -7.37
CA TYR A 165 -9.01 -20.98 -6.95
C TYR A 165 -7.81 -21.46 -6.12
N LEU A 166 -8.08 -22.00 -4.93
CA LEU A 166 -7.04 -22.44 -3.99
C LEU A 166 -6.07 -23.48 -4.56
N ASP A 167 -6.54 -24.34 -5.46
CA ASP A 167 -5.76 -25.50 -5.92
C ASP A 167 -4.66 -25.13 -6.93
N ASN A 168 -4.89 -24.11 -7.75
CA ASN A 168 -4.02 -23.78 -8.89
C ASN A 168 -3.82 -22.27 -9.13
N GLY A 169 -4.45 -21.41 -8.33
CA GLY A 169 -4.35 -19.95 -8.45
C GLY A 169 -5.04 -19.36 -9.68
N SER A 170 -5.85 -20.13 -10.42
CA SER A 170 -6.60 -19.58 -11.57
C SER A 170 -7.64 -18.57 -11.11
N LEU A 171 -7.94 -17.60 -11.97
CA LEU A 171 -9.02 -16.64 -11.73
C LEU A 171 -10.36 -17.36 -11.52
N TYR A 172 -10.95 -17.13 -10.35
CA TYR A 172 -12.32 -17.46 -10.02
C TYR A 172 -13.20 -16.22 -10.22
N VAL A 173 -14.38 -16.42 -10.79
CA VAL A 173 -15.44 -15.41 -10.83
C VAL A 173 -16.74 -16.07 -10.36
N GLY A 174 -17.37 -15.46 -9.36
CA GLY A 174 -18.68 -15.82 -8.83
C GLY A 174 -19.66 -14.67 -8.94
N ALA A 175 -20.95 -15.01 -8.95
CA ALA A 175 -22.06 -14.07 -8.94
C ALA A 175 -22.75 -14.13 -7.57
N TYR A 176 -23.06 -12.96 -7.01
CA TYR A 176 -23.71 -12.81 -5.71
C TYR A 176 -24.96 -11.95 -5.84
N ASP A 177 -26.01 -12.29 -5.09
CA ASP A 177 -27.24 -11.49 -5.03
C ASP A 177 -26.99 -10.22 -4.21
N VAL A 178 -27.21 -9.06 -4.82
CA VAL A 178 -27.15 -7.74 -4.16
C VAL A 178 -28.47 -6.98 -4.32
N THR A 179 -29.56 -7.72 -4.55
CA THR A 179 -30.90 -7.17 -4.64
C THR A 179 -31.30 -6.56 -3.29
N PRO A 180 -31.59 -5.25 -3.21
CA PRO A 180 -32.01 -4.63 -1.96
C PRO A 180 -33.20 -5.37 -1.35
N GLU A 181 -33.12 -5.65 -0.05
CA GLU A 181 -34.17 -6.34 0.72
C GLU A 181 -34.43 -7.81 0.32
N SER A 182 -33.58 -8.42 -0.51
CA SER A 182 -33.63 -9.87 -0.77
C SER A 182 -33.28 -10.65 0.49
N ASP A 183 -34.02 -11.72 0.76
CA ASP A 183 -33.70 -12.69 1.82
C ASP A 183 -32.36 -13.41 1.55
N ASN A 184 -31.90 -13.41 0.29
CA ASN A 184 -30.63 -13.99 -0.14
C ASN A 184 -29.56 -12.90 -0.41
N PHE A 185 -29.76 -11.66 0.06
CA PHE A 185 -28.76 -10.61 -0.12
C PHE A 185 -27.40 -11.02 0.44
N GLY A 186 -26.35 -10.92 -0.40
CA GLY A 186 -24.99 -11.36 -0.09
C GLY A 186 -24.73 -12.84 -0.35
N ASP A 187 -25.75 -13.65 -0.66
CA ASP A 187 -25.58 -15.06 -0.95
C ASP A 187 -25.06 -15.30 -2.37
N ARG A 188 -24.30 -16.38 -2.51
CA ARG A 188 -23.79 -16.81 -3.82
C ARG A 188 -24.95 -17.28 -4.69
N TRP A 189 -25.07 -16.65 -5.85
CA TRP A 189 -26.05 -16.98 -6.87
C TRP A 189 -25.58 -18.12 -7.78
N ALA A 190 -24.37 -17.99 -8.35
CA ALA A 190 -23.78 -18.97 -9.25
C ALA A 190 -22.26 -18.79 -9.35
N ASP A 191 -21.55 -19.86 -9.69
CA ASP A 191 -20.16 -19.77 -10.14
C ASP A 191 -20.17 -19.45 -11.64
N ILE A 192 -19.51 -18.35 -12.04
CA ILE A 192 -19.41 -17.94 -13.45
C ILE A 192 -18.29 -18.70 -14.15
N SER A 193 -17.18 -18.89 -13.44
CA SER A 193 -16.01 -19.63 -13.89
C SER A 193 -16.04 -21.09 -13.41
N VAL A 194 -15.28 -21.96 -14.07
CA VAL A 194 -15.00 -23.32 -13.60
C VAL A 194 -13.51 -23.53 -13.35
N ASN A 195 -13.16 -24.24 -12.27
CA ASN A 195 -11.79 -24.67 -12.02
C ASN A 195 -11.44 -25.89 -12.88
N LEU A 196 -10.46 -25.74 -13.78
CA LEU A 196 -9.98 -26.82 -14.65
C LEU A 196 -8.48 -27.04 -14.47
N ASN A 197 -8.01 -28.27 -14.67
CA ASN A 197 -6.60 -28.64 -14.52
C ASN A 197 -5.66 -27.95 -15.52
N ASN A 198 -6.20 -27.34 -16.57
CA ASN A 198 -5.47 -26.51 -17.53
C ASN A 198 -5.84 -25.05 -17.26
N PRO A 199 -5.14 -24.36 -16.35
CA PRO A 199 -5.47 -22.98 -15.99
C PRO A 199 -5.27 -22.05 -17.19
N CYS A 200 -6.07 -20.98 -17.26
CA CYS A 200 -5.81 -19.89 -18.18
C CYS A 200 -4.49 -19.20 -17.77
N GLN A 201 -3.65 -18.84 -18.75
CA GLN A 201 -2.37 -18.17 -18.47
C GLN A 201 -2.49 -16.66 -18.24
N ASN A 202 -3.66 -16.10 -18.52
CA ASN A 202 -3.96 -14.67 -18.44
C ASN A 202 -4.80 -14.41 -17.17
N ASP A 203 -4.45 -13.36 -16.44
CA ASP A 203 -5.09 -12.91 -15.19
C ASP A 203 -6.52 -12.38 -15.37
N ARG A 204 -7.00 -12.23 -16.61
CA ARG A 204 -8.36 -11.79 -16.96
C ARG A 204 -9.21 -12.84 -17.66
N THR A 205 -8.65 -14.02 -17.92
CA THR A 205 -9.34 -15.06 -18.71
C THR A 205 -9.82 -16.21 -17.83
N VAL A 206 -11.09 -16.57 -17.96
CA VAL A 206 -11.71 -17.71 -17.28
C VAL A 206 -12.29 -18.71 -18.28
N PHE A 207 -12.55 -19.93 -17.83
CA PHE A 207 -13.45 -20.84 -18.54
C PHE A 207 -14.86 -20.67 -17.97
N LEU A 208 -15.83 -20.26 -18.80
CA LEU A 208 -17.21 -20.01 -18.36
C LEU A 208 -17.93 -21.33 -18.07
N ASP A 209 -18.55 -21.44 -16.90
CA ASP A 209 -19.41 -22.56 -16.53
C ASP A 209 -20.80 -22.43 -17.16
N MET A 210 -20.85 -22.58 -18.48
CA MET A 210 -22.09 -22.51 -19.26
C MET A 210 -23.16 -23.54 -18.81
N ASN A 211 -22.78 -24.56 -18.03
CA ASN A 211 -23.73 -25.54 -17.53
C ASN A 211 -24.51 -25.02 -16.31
N ASN A 212 -23.87 -24.19 -15.48
CA ASN A 212 -24.52 -23.49 -14.38
C ASN A 212 -25.15 -22.16 -14.82
N LEU A 213 -24.67 -21.57 -15.91
CA LEU A 213 -25.23 -20.36 -16.53
C LEU A 213 -26.36 -20.69 -17.52
N TYR A 214 -27.44 -21.32 -17.06
CA TYR A 214 -28.57 -21.69 -17.94
C TYR A 214 -29.54 -20.54 -18.23
N ASN A 215 -29.42 -19.40 -17.53
CA ASN A 215 -30.27 -18.24 -17.75
C ASN A 215 -29.71 -17.37 -18.90
N PRO A 216 -30.45 -17.20 -20.02
CA PRO A 216 -30.00 -16.40 -21.15
C PRO A 216 -29.68 -14.94 -20.82
N ALA A 217 -30.41 -14.33 -19.87
CA ALA A 217 -30.15 -12.95 -19.47
C ALA A 217 -28.79 -12.78 -18.77
N ILE A 218 -28.36 -13.80 -18.01
CA ILE A 218 -27.03 -13.82 -17.38
C ILE A 218 -25.95 -13.98 -18.45
N ILE A 219 -26.14 -14.89 -19.41
CA ILE A 219 -25.18 -15.08 -20.51
C ILE A 219 -25.03 -13.79 -21.32
N GLU A 220 -26.14 -13.14 -21.67
CA GLU A 220 -26.13 -11.88 -22.41
C GLU A 220 -25.42 -10.76 -21.64
N ALA A 221 -25.69 -10.65 -20.33
CA ALA A 221 -25.01 -9.69 -19.47
C ALA A 221 -23.49 -9.95 -19.44
N ILE A 222 -23.05 -11.20 -19.23
CA ILE A 222 -21.63 -11.56 -19.17
C ILE A 222 -20.93 -11.30 -20.50
N TYR A 223 -21.55 -11.66 -21.63
CA TYR A 223 -20.98 -11.39 -22.95
C TYR A 223 -20.86 -9.90 -23.27
N GLY A 224 -21.58 -9.03 -22.56
CA GLY A 224 -21.39 -7.58 -22.64
C GLY A 224 -20.19 -7.05 -21.86
N LEU A 225 -19.46 -7.90 -21.12
CA LEU A 225 -18.36 -7.52 -20.22
C LEU A 225 -16.97 -7.98 -20.70
N GLY A 226 -16.88 -8.45 -21.94
CA GLY A 226 -15.65 -9.01 -22.47
C GLY A 226 -15.83 -9.77 -23.78
N THR A 227 -14.84 -10.59 -24.11
CA THR A 227 -14.75 -11.28 -25.38
C THR A 227 -14.63 -12.79 -25.21
N VAL A 228 -15.41 -13.55 -25.98
CA VAL A 228 -15.28 -15.01 -26.09
C VAL A 228 -14.04 -15.35 -26.91
N GLU A 229 -13.16 -16.17 -26.35
CA GLU A 229 -11.95 -16.62 -27.00
C GLU A 229 -12.22 -17.82 -27.92
N GLY A 230 -11.33 -18.05 -28.90
CA GLY A 230 -11.38 -19.22 -29.77
C GLY A 230 -10.99 -20.55 -29.11
N ILE A 231 -10.82 -20.56 -27.78
CA ILE A 231 -10.32 -21.69 -26.99
C ILE A 231 -11.49 -22.28 -26.19
N VAL A 232 -11.59 -23.62 -26.17
CA VAL A 232 -12.61 -24.35 -25.41
C VAL A 232 -11.94 -25.49 -24.65
N SER A 233 -12.18 -25.54 -23.34
CA SER A 233 -11.73 -26.64 -22.49
C SER A 233 -12.88 -27.60 -22.17
N HIS A 234 -12.54 -28.80 -21.72
CA HIS A 234 -13.50 -29.89 -21.53
C HIS A 234 -13.27 -30.60 -20.20
N SER A 235 -14.36 -30.95 -19.52
CA SER A 235 -14.35 -31.87 -18.38
C SER A 235 -15.54 -32.82 -18.51
N GLY A 236 -15.26 -34.12 -18.60
CA GLY A 236 -16.28 -35.12 -18.89
C GLY A 236 -17.01 -34.85 -20.22
N PHE A 237 -18.33 -34.63 -20.15
CA PHE A 237 -19.18 -34.31 -21.31
C PHE A 237 -19.49 -32.81 -21.43
N CYS A 238 -18.89 -31.97 -20.58
CA CYS A 238 -19.12 -30.54 -20.54
C CYS A 238 -18.00 -29.80 -21.28
N SER A 239 -18.38 -28.72 -21.97
CA SER A 239 -17.48 -27.82 -22.69
C SER A 239 -17.56 -26.43 -22.08
N TYR A 240 -16.41 -25.81 -21.91
CA TYR A 240 -16.26 -24.52 -21.24
C TYR A 240 -15.48 -23.58 -22.16
N PRO A 241 -16.12 -22.58 -22.78
CA PRO A 241 -15.43 -21.61 -23.61
C PRO A 241 -14.56 -20.71 -22.72
N ALA A 242 -13.37 -20.39 -23.21
CA ALA A 242 -12.56 -19.33 -22.60
C ALA A 242 -13.20 -17.97 -22.88
N PHE A 243 -13.18 -17.11 -21.88
CA PHE A 243 -13.73 -15.76 -21.94
C PHE A 243 -12.77 -14.82 -21.24
N THR A 244 -12.40 -13.74 -21.92
CA THR A 244 -11.53 -12.70 -21.37
C THR A 244 -12.38 -11.50 -21.05
N PHE A 245 -12.45 -11.13 -19.77
CA PHE A 245 -13.10 -9.91 -19.34
C PHE A 245 -12.30 -8.69 -19.81
N ASP A 246 -13.02 -7.61 -20.12
CA ASP A 246 -12.39 -6.34 -20.42
C ASP A 246 -11.59 -5.84 -19.19
N ALA A 247 -10.51 -5.10 -19.44
CA ALA A 247 -9.58 -4.72 -18.38
C ALA A 247 -10.22 -3.81 -17.33
N ASP A 248 -11.10 -2.90 -17.76
CA ASP A 248 -11.91 -2.02 -16.89
C ASP A 248 -12.94 -2.79 -16.07
N VAL A 249 -13.47 -3.89 -16.61
CA VAL A 249 -14.38 -4.76 -15.86
C VAL A 249 -13.64 -5.45 -14.73
N ILE A 250 -12.50 -6.11 -15.01
CA ILE A 250 -11.72 -6.83 -14.00
C ILE A 250 -11.21 -5.88 -12.91
N SER A 251 -10.73 -4.69 -13.27
CA SER A 251 -10.23 -3.72 -12.29
C SER A 251 -11.31 -3.24 -11.33
N GLN A 252 -12.59 -3.28 -11.74
CA GLN A 252 -13.73 -2.89 -10.91
C GLN A 252 -14.39 -4.06 -10.16
N MET A 253 -14.06 -5.32 -10.47
CA MET A 253 -14.55 -6.47 -9.72
C MET A 253 -13.93 -6.50 -8.32
N ARG A 254 -14.78 -6.55 -7.30
CA ARG A 254 -14.35 -6.75 -5.93
C ARG A 254 -13.91 -8.19 -5.71
N ASN A 255 -12.94 -8.40 -4.83
CA ASN A 255 -12.67 -9.73 -4.31
C ASN A 255 -13.68 -10.16 -3.25
N THR A 256 -13.67 -11.44 -2.85
CA THR A 256 -14.64 -11.97 -1.87
C THR A 256 -14.61 -11.17 -0.57
N GLN A 257 -13.42 -10.79 -0.09
CA GLN A 257 -13.26 -10.04 1.15
C GLN A 257 -13.78 -8.60 1.01
N GLU A 258 -13.41 -7.91 -0.07
CA GLU A 258 -13.90 -6.56 -0.41
C GLU A 258 -15.42 -6.53 -0.56
N PHE A 259 -15.99 -7.53 -1.22
CA PHE A 259 -17.43 -7.69 -1.40
C PHE A 259 -18.14 -7.87 -0.05
N MET A 260 -17.63 -8.79 0.78
CA MET A 260 -18.20 -9.02 2.10
C MET A 260 -18.09 -7.78 2.99
N ASP A 261 -16.94 -7.10 2.99
CA ASP A 261 -16.74 -5.89 3.79
C ASP A 261 -17.59 -4.71 3.32
N ALA A 262 -17.89 -4.61 2.02
CA ALA A 262 -18.77 -3.59 1.47
C ALA A 262 -20.25 -3.84 1.76
N ASN A 263 -20.67 -5.12 1.78
CA ASN A 263 -22.07 -5.50 1.93
C ASN A 263 -22.47 -5.90 3.37
N THR A 264 -21.50 -6.11 4.27
CA THR A 264 -21.77 -6.31 5.71
C THR A 264 -22.18 -4.97 6.33
N PRO A 265 -23.37 -4.86 6.95
CA PRO A 265 -23.77 -3.64 7.64
C PRO A 265 -22.77 -3.29 8.74
N ASP A 266 -22.52 -2.00 8.97
CA ASP A 266 -21.45 -1.52 9.88
C ASP A 266 -21.55 -2.11 11.29
N ASP A 267 -22.77 -2.30 11.80
CA ASP A 267 -23.05 -2.94 13.09
C ASP A 267 -22.54 -4.40 13.19
N TYR A 268 -22.45 -5.11 12.06
CA TYR A 268 -22.00 -6.50 12.02
C TYR A 268 -20.53 -6.65 11.60
N LYS A 269 -19.83 -5.55 11.27
CA LYS A 269 -18.40 -5.61 10.98
C LYS A 269 -17.62 -6.03 12.21
N LEU A 270 -16.66 -6.94 12.03
CA LEU A 270 -15.80 -7.40 13.10
C LEU A 270 -14.76 -6.34 13.46
N VAL A 271 -14.56 -6.14 14.75
CA VAL A 271 -13.50 -5.31 15.34
C VAL A 271 -12.72 -6.12 16.37
N ALA A 272 -11.44 -5.81 16.56
CA ALA A 272 -10.63 -6.45 17.59
C ALA A 272 -10.64 -5.63 18.88
N VAL A 273 -11.17 -6.21 19.95
CA VAL A 273 -11.20 -5.57 21.29
C VAL A 273 -10.28 -6.30 22.25
N LYS A 274 -9.56 -5.55 23.09
CA LYS A 274 -8.63 -6.10 24.07
C LYS A 274 -8.98 -5.76 25.51
N VAL A 275 -8.71 -6.73 26.39
CA VAL A 275 -8.56 -6.53 27.83
C VAL A 275 -7.29 -7.23 28.29
N GLY A 276 -6.41 -6.48 28.97
CA GLY A 276 -5.10 -6.98 29.38
C GLY A 276 -4.23 -7.42 28.18
N TYR A 277 -3.89 -8.71 28.17
CA TYR A 277 -3.00 -9.36 27.19
C TYR A 277 -3.75 -10.23 26.15
N ASN A 278 -5.08 -10.28 26.23
CA ASN A 278 -5.91 -11.03 25.29
C ASN A 278 -6.78 -10.07 24.48
N PHE A 279 -7.27 -10.56 23.35
CA PHE A 279 -8.24 -9.88 22.51
C PHE A 279 -9.23 -10.86 21.90
N ALA A 280 -10.34 -10.35 21.39
CA ALA A 280 -11.32 -11.12 20.63
C ALA A 280 -11.79 -10.31 19.39
N LEU A 281 -12.18 -11.02 18.33
CA LEU A 281 -12.89 -10.42 17.20
C LEU A 281 -14.39 -10.46 17.48
N VAL A 282 -15.03 -9.30 17.51
CA VAL A 282 -16.44 -9.15 17.88
C VAL A 282 -17.17 -8.27 16.88
N PRO A 283 -18.45 -8.55 16.56
CA PRO A 283 -19.28 -7.63 15.80
C PRO A 283 -19.42 -6.28 16.53
N LYS A 284 -19.38 -5.17 15.79
CA LYS A 284 -19.46 -3.81 16.35
C LYS A 284 -20.70 -3.57 17.21
N ILE A 285 -21.82 -4.23 16.90
CA ILE A 285 -23.08 -4.17 17.65
C ILE A 285 -22.93 -4.64 19.11
N GLU A 286 -21.99 -5.55 19.38
CA GLU A 286 -21.69 -6.03 20.73
C GLU A 286 -21.01 -4.96 21.59
N LEU A 287 -20.51 -3.88 20.97
CA LEU A 287 -19.90 -2.75 21.66
C LEU A 287 -20.91 -1.64 22.01
N SER A 288 -22.20 -1.86 21.77
CA SER A 288 -23.24 -0.88 22.06
C SER A 288 -23.22 -0.45 23.53
N GLY A 289 -22.99 0.84 23.77
CA GLY A 289 -22.88 1.42 25.12
C GLY A 289 -21.51 1.27 25.79
N ILE A 290 -20.47 0.90 25.05
CA ILE A 290 -19.08 0.82 25.50
C ILE A 290 -18.24 1.85 24.74
N GLU A 291 -17.57 2.76 25.44
CA GLU A 291 -16.63 3.67 24.78
C GLU A 291 -15.25 3.02 24.61
N THR A 292 -14.71 3.06 23.39
CA THR A 292 -13.40 2.46 23.05
C THR A 292 -12.43 3.48 22.46
N ASN A 293 -11.13 3.29 22.68
CA ASN A 293 -10.05 4.02 22.01
C ASN A 293 -9.18 3.05 21.20
N ALA A 294 -8.71 3.51 20.04
CA ALA A 294 -7.68 2.80 19.28
C ALA A 294 -6.36 2.76 20.06
N THR A 295 -5.65 1.65 19.92
CA THR A 295 -4.27 1.49 20.42
C THR A 295 -3.30 1.42 19.25
N GLU A 296 -2.01 1.63 19.52
CA GLU A 296 -0.94 1.46 18.51
C GLU A 296 -0.66 -0.01 18.16
N THR A 297 -1.39 -0.97 18.76
CA THR A 297 -1.15 -2.40 18.55
C THR A 297 -2.08 -2.94 17.47
N ILE A 298 -1.48 -3.65 16.52
CA ILE A 298 -2.18 -4.34 15.44
C ILE A 298 -1.99 -5.84 15.64
N VAL A 299 -3.06 -6.61 15.39
CA VAL A 299 -3.07 -8.07 15.43
C VAL A 299 -3.53 -8.61 14.08
N ASP A 300 -2.94 -9.73 13.65
CA ASP A 300 -3.31 -10.45 12.44
C ASP A 300 -4.09 -11.72 12.80
N ILE A 301 -5.27 -11.88 12.21
CA ILE A 301 -6.02 -13.14 12.26
C ILE A 301 -6.27 -13.59 10.83
N SER A 302 -5.60 -14.67 10.44
CA SER A 302 -5.78 -15.33 9.12
C SER A 302 -5.56 -14.38 7.94
N GLY A 303 -4.58 -13.48 8.04
CA GLY A 303 -4.23 -12.52 6.98
C GLY A 303 -5.06 -11.24 6.97
N LYS A 304 -6.00 -11.07 7.92
CA LYS A 304 -6.71 -9.80 8.14
C LYS A 304 -6.21 -9.14 9.40
N GLN A 305 -5.80 -7.88 9.26
CA GLN A 305 -5.31 -7.08 10.37
C GLN A 305 -6.39 -6.24 11.02
N TYR A 306 -6.28 -6.13 12.34
CA TYR A 306 -7.19 -5.37 13.15
C TYR A 306 -6.41 -4.49 14.12
N GLY A 307 -6.72 -3.19 14.09
CA GLY A 307 -6.30 -2.28 15.15
C GLY A 307 -7.00 -2.66 16.46
N LEU A 308 -6.23 -2.86 17.53
CA LEU A 308 -6.79 -3.21 18.83
C LEU A 308 -7.49 -2.00 19.46
N LEU A 309 -8.75 -2.19 19.81
CA LEU A 309 -9.55 -1.25 20.60
C LEU A 309 -9.48 -1.63 22.08
N ALA A 310 -9.25 -0.64 22.95
CA ALA A 310 -9.31 -0.81 24.40
C ALA A 310 -10.41 0.07 24.98
N GLY A 311 -10.95 -0.32 26.14
CA GLY A 311 -11.94 0.47 26.86
C GLY A 311 -11.37 1.84 27.19
N LYS A 312 -12.14 2.90 26.91
CA LYS A 312 -11.69 4.28 27.14
C LYS A 312 -11.57 4.59 28.63
N THR A 313 -12.44 4.01 29.45
CA THR A 313 -12.36 4.06 30.91
C THR A 313 -12.17 2.67 31.53
N PHE A 314 -11.93 2.63 32.84
CA PHE A 314 -11.90 1.38 33.59
C PHE A 314 -13.24 0.64 33.54
N GLU A 315 -14.36 1.38 33.61
CA GLU A 315 -15.71 0.79 33.52
C GLU A 315 -15.95 0.19 32.12
N ASP A 316 -15.52 0.89 31.06
CA ASP A 316 -15.61 0.37 29.69
C ASP A 316 -14.73 -0.87 29.50
N SER A 317 -13.55 -0.90 30.13
CA SER A 317 -12.67 -2.08 30.09
C SER A 317 -13.30 -3.28 30.79
N GLN A 318 -14.07 -3.07 31.88
CA GLN A 318 -14.83 -4.15 32.53
C GLN A 318 -15.99 -4.64 31.67
N LYS A 319 -16.67 -3.75 30.95
CA LYS A 319 -17.72 -4.13 30.00
C LYS A 319 -17.14 -4.93 28.83
N LEU A 320 -15.98 -4.52 28.30
CA LEU A 320 -15.27 -5.28 27.28
C LEU A 320 -14.85 -6.66 27.77
N ASP A 321 -14.41 -6.81 29.03
CA ASP A 321 -14.01 -8.11 29.59
C ASP A 321 -15.17 -9.11 29.52
N ALA A 322 -16.38 -8.68 29.87
CA ALA A 322 -17.59 -9.48 29.74
C ALA A 322 -17.95 -9.82 28.29
N VAL A 323 -17.62 -8.94 27.34
CA VAL A 323 -17.76 -9.23 25.90
C VAL A 323 -16.71 -10.26 25.48
N LEU A 324 -15.43 -10.11 25.88
CA LEU A 324 -14.36 -11.06 25.55
C LEU A 324 -14.73 -12.49 25.97
N ASP A 325 -15.30 -12.68 27.17
CA ASP A 325 -15.73 -13.98 27.70
C ASP A 325 -16.76 -14.71 26.81
N MET A 326 -17.48 -13.97 25.94
CA MET A 326 -18.50 -14.52 25.04
C MET A 326 -17.95 -14.96 23.68
N PHE A 327 -16.70 -14.60 23.35
CA PHE A 327 -16.08 -14.82 22.04
C PHE A 327 -14.77 -15.62 22.15
N PRO A 328 -14.27 -16.21 21.05
CA PRO A 328 -12.96 -16.83 21.05
C PRO A 328 -11.86 -15.83 21.38
N GLU A 329 -11.16 -16.06 22.49
CA GLU A 329 -10.03 -15.25 22.92
C GLU A 329 -8.71 -15.67 22.26
N TYR A 330 -7.92 -14.67 21.92
CA TYR A 330 -6.58 -14.79 21.35
C TYR A 330 -5.57 -14.06 22.23
N ALA A 331 -4.41 -14.66 22.45
CA ALA A 331 -3.33 -13.99 23.18
C ALA A 331 -2.63 -13.00 22.26
N ILE A 332 -2.61 -11.71 22.62
CA ILE A 332 -2.06 -10.64 21.77
C ILE A 332 -0.66 -10.97 21.28
N LYS A 333 0.22 -11.47 22.16
CA LYS A 333 1.60 -11.83 21.81
C LYS A 333 1.75 -12.84 20.66
N ASP A 334 0.76 -13.71 20.45
CA ASP A 334 0.84 -14.78 19.45
C ASP A 334 0.35 -14.29 18.08
N TYR A 335 -0.37 -13.16 18.03
CA TYR A 335 -0.97 -12.59 16.83
C TYR A 335 -0.52 -11.14 16.57
N LYS A 336 0.27 -10.55 17.47
CA LYS A 336 0.75 -9.17 17.37
C LYS A 336 1.71 -9.07 16.20
N VAL A 337 1.42 -8.11 15.33
CA VAL A 337 2.30 -7.75 14.23
C VAL A 337 3.54 -7.04 14.81
N PRO A 338 4.77 -7.54 14.55
CA PRO A 338 5.99 -6.87 14.98
C PRO A 338 6.09 -5.52 14.29
N ASN A 339 6.31 -4.46 15.07
CA ASN A 339 6.56 -3.13 14.51
C ASN A 339 8.00 -3.12 13.97
N LYS A 340 8.18 -3.53 12.70
CA LYS A 340 9.47 -3.61 12.01
C LYS A 340 9.94 -2.20 11.64
N ILE A 341 11.16 -1.87 12.01
CA ILE A 341 11.84 -0.61 11.73
C ILE A 341 13.06 -0.98 10.88
N SER A 342 13.32 -0.31 9.75
CA SER A 342 14.54 -0.51 8.98
C SER A 342 15.59 0.53 9.37
N VAL A 343 16.86 0.12 9.44
CA VAL A 343 18.02 1.00 9.72
C VAL A 343 19.10 0.75 8.69
N PHE A 344 19.67 1.79 8.10
CA PHE A 344 20.79 1.68 7.16
C PHE A 344 22.09 1.38 7.90
N ILE A 345 22.77 0.30 7.52
CA ILE A 345 24.06 -0.06 8.08
C ILE A 345 25.14 0.03 7.02
N MET A 346 26.19 0.79 7.33
CA MET A 346 27.39 0.94 6.52
C MET A 346 28.56 0.23 7.21
N PRO A 347 29.09 -0.85 6.61
CA PRO A 347 30.34 -1.43 7.07
C PRO A 347 31.50 -0.45 6.81
N VAL A 348 32.29 -0.15 7.83
CA VAL A 348 33.41 0.79 7.78
C VAL A 348 34.67 0.11 8.32
N GLN A 349 35.74 0.19 7.54
CA GLN A 349 37.08 -0.18 7.96
C GLN A 349 37.79 1.07 8.49
N MET A 350 38.21 1.06 9.75
CA MET A 350 38.88 2.20 10.37
C MET A 350 39.98 1.75 11.34
N TYR A 351 40.84 2.68 11.73
CA TYR A 351 41.71 2.53 12.90
C TYR A 351 41.54 3.74 13.82
N TRP A 352 41.80 3.53 15.12
CA TRP A 352 41.81 4.63 16.08
C TRP A 352 43.14 5.37 16.01
N LYS A 353 43.13 6.71 16.12
CA LYS A 353 44.36 7.51 15.98
C LYS A 353 45.40 7.21 17.06
N ASP A 354 44.98 6.71 18.21
CA ASP A 354 45.85 6.27 19.31
C ASP A 354 46.41 4.84 19.11
N ASP A 355 45.79 4.03 18.24
CA ASP A 355 46.31 2.74 17.78
C ASP A 355 46.17 2.54 16.26
N PRO A 356 47.03 3.19 15.46
CA PRO A 356 46.98 3.09 14.00
C PRO A 356 47.43 1.74 13.44
N SER A 357 47.88 0.80 14.31
CA SER A 357 48.35 -0.51 13.89
C SER A 357 47.22 -1.53 13.73
N GLU A 358 46.06 -1.27 14.33
CA GLU A 358 44.90 -2.14 14.31
C GLU A 358 43.79 -1.56 13.42
N ILE A 359 43.54 -2.21 12.29
CA ILE A 359 42.37 -1.92 11.45
C ILE A 359 41.22 -2.81 11.92
N ILE A 360 40.10 -2.18 12.24
CA ILE A 360 38.86 -2.84 12.66
C ILE A 360 37.76 -2.64 11.61
N GLU A 361 36.86 -3.61 11.54
CA GLU A 361 35.61 -3.52 10.80
C GLU A 361 34.47 -3.27 11.78
N THR A 362 33.67 -2.24 11.51
CA THR A 362 32.50 -1.91 12.32
C THR A 362 31.37 -1.36 11.46
N ASN A 363 30.21 -1.12 12.07
CA ASN A 363 29.03 -0.60 11.42
C ASN A 363 28.75 0.84 11.85
N PHE A 364 28.45 1.68 10.88
CA PHE A 364 27.92 3.03 11.06
C PHE A 364 26.48 3.10 10.55
N SER A 365 25.72 4.06 11.05
CA SER A 365 24.35 4.35 10.64
C SER A 365 24.21 5.85 10.43
N PHE A 366 23.30 6.28 9.55
CA PHE A 366 22.90 7.70 9.54
C PHE A 366 21.77 7.93 10.55
N GLU A 367 20.87 6.96 10.72
CA GLU A 367 19.77 6.99 11.67
C GLU A 367 20.27 6.82 13.11
N ASP A 368 19.58 7.46 14.05
CA ASP A 368 19.73 7.20 15.48
C ASP A 368 19.19 5.81 15.81
N THR A 369 20.06 4.91 16.24
CA THR A 369 19.69 3.54 16.60
C THR A 369 19.28 3.39 18.06
N CYS A 370 19.33 4.47 18.85
CA CYS A 370 19.08 4.42 20.29
C CYS A 370 17.72 3.80 20.61
N GLY A 371 17.74 2.71 21.40
CA GLY A 371 16.53 2.00 21.81
C GLY A 371 15.99 0.99 20.78
N LEU A 372 16.69 0.77 19.66
CA LEU A 372 16.41 -0.32 18.73
C LEU A 372 17.21 -1.58 19.08
N ALA A 373 16.73 -2.74 18.69
CA ALA A 373 17.40 -4.02 18.93
C ALA A 373 18.78 -4.11 18.27
N ILE A 374 19.02 -3.30 17.24
CA ILE A 374 20.27 -3.27 16.47
C ILE A 374 21.33 -2.30 17.03
N ASP A 375 20.94 -1.47 17.98
CA ASP A 375 21.76 -0.40 18.58
C ASP A 375 23.15 -0.88 19.03
N ASP A 376 23.23 -2.07 19.66
CA ASP A 376 24.50 -2.62 20.15
C ASP A 376 25.43 -3.10 19.01
N SER A 377 24.91 -3.18 17.77
CA SER A 377 25.63 -3.60 16.56
C SER A 377 26.08 -2.43 15.69
N VAL A 378 25.74 -1.19 16.05
CA VAL A 378 26.13 0.05 15.37
C VAL A 378 27.06 0.83 16.31
N THR A 379 28.26 1.18 15.82
CA THR A 379 29.26 1.88 16.64
C THR A 379 29.06 3.39 16.65
N PHE A 380 28.59 3.95 15.55
CA PHE A 380 28.26 5.37 15.45
C PHE A 380 27.04 5.61 14.57
N SER A 381 26.16 6.50 15.03
CA SER A 381 25.01 7.02 14.28
C SER A 381 25.26 8.46 13.84
N GLY A 382 24.56 8.91 12.79
CA GLY A 382 24.59 10.29 12.32
C GLY A 382 25.60 10.60 11.21
N TYR A 383 26.23 9.58 10.60
CA TYR A 383 27.12 9.76 9.44
C TYR A 383 26.48 9.22 8.18
N THR A 384 26.49 10.00 7.11
CA THR A 384 26.09 9.55 5.77
C THR A 384 27.24 8.83 5.06
N GLN A 385 26.91 7.98 4.08
CA GLN A 385 27.92 7.25 3.30
C GLN A 385 28.90 8.20 2.59
N ASN A 386 28.41 9.34 2.07
CA ASN A 386 29.25 10.33 1.39
C ASN A 386 30.24 10.99 2.35
N GLU A 387 29.81 11.36 3.56
CA GLU A 387 30.70 11.91 4.59
C GLU A 387 31.81 10.92 4.96
N LEU A 388 31.46 9.64 5.13
CA LEU A 388 32.43 8.59 5.45
C LEU A 388 33.43 8.35 4.30
N VAL A 389 32.97 8.37 3.05
CA VAL A 389 33.84 8.24 1.86
C VAL A 389 34.79 9.43 1.74
N ASP A 390 34.32 10.65 2.00
CA ASP A 390 35.15 11.86 1.97
C ASP A 390 36.23 11.88 3.05
N MET A 391 36.01 11.16 4.16
CA MET A 391 36.94 10.99 5.26
C MET A 391 38.01 9.91 5.02
N ILE A 392 37.93 9.12 3.94
CA ILE A 392 38.89 8.04 3.66
C ILE A 392 40.32 8.61 3.57
N GLY A 393 41.20 8.08 4.42
CA GLY A 393 42.62 8.44 4.49
C GLY A 393 42.91 9.83 5.06
N ARG A 394 41.90 10.55 5.57
CA ARG A 394 42.10 11.88 6.19
C ARG A 394 42.36 11.75 7.69
N GLU A 395 43.55 12.15 8.12
CA GLU A 395 43.89 12.22 9.55
C GLU A 395 43.37 13.51 10.22
N ASP A 396 43.01 14.53 9.45
CA ASP A 396 42.52 15.84 9.91
C ASP A 396 40.99 15.98 9.90
N ASN A 397 40.28 14.84 9.90
CA ASN A 397 38.82 14.75 9.83
C ASN A 397 38.04 15.21 11.08
N GLY A 398 38.72 15.69 12.13
CA GLY A 398 38.09 16.14 13.38
C GLY A 398 37.66 15.03 14.34
N GLU A 399 37.72 13.76 13.93
CA GLU A 399 37.31 12.60 14.71
C GLU A 399 38.48 11.86 15.37
N ASP A 400 38.18 10.94 16.28
CA ASP A 400 39.14 10.12 17.02
C ASP A 400 39.70 8.94 16.17
N PHE A 401 39.12 8.71 14.99
CA PHE A 401 39.39 7.58 14.09
C PHE A 401 39.76 8.04 12.68
N VAL A 402 40.37 7.15 11.91
CA VAL A 402 40.67 7.35 10.48
C VAL A 402 40.04 6.22 9.68
N ILE A 403 39.26 6.59 8.66
CA ILE A 403 38.60 5.63 7.78
C ILE A 403 39.58 5.18 6.70
N THR A 404 39.64 3.88 6.47
CA THR A 404 40.47 3.23 5.43
C THR A 404 39.64 2.63 4.31
N GLY A 405 38.36 2.33 4.56
CA GLY A 405 37.43 1.85 3.56
C GLY A 405 35.98 1.95 4.04
N VAL A 406 35.06 2.15 3.11
CA VAL A 406 33.62 2.13 3.34
C VAL A 406 33.03 1.07 2.42
N GLY A 407 32.38 0.07 3.01
CA GLY A 407 31.69 -0.99 2.29
C GLY A 407 30.34 -0.53 1.74
N ALA A 408 29.73 -1.36 0.90
CA ALA A 408 28.36 -1.13 0.47
C ALA A 408 27.42 -1.22 1.68
N GLY A 409 26.70 -0.13 1.96
CA GLY A 409 25.67 -0.15 2.97
C GLY A 409 24.48 -1.02 2.56
N HIS A 410 23.72 -1.48 3.54
CA HIS A 410 22.50 -2.24 3.33
C HIS A 410 21.53 -1.98 4.47
N TYR A 411 20.24 -2.10 4.19
CA TYR A 411 19.22 -1.96 5.21
C TYR A 411 19.06 -3.24 6.03
N VAL A 412 18.92 -3.08 7.35
CA VAL A 412 18.63 -4.18 8.27
C VAL A 412 17.32 -3.93 8.98
N GLY A 413 16.42 -4.92 8.91
CA GLY A 413 15.18 -4.93 9.69
C GLY A 413 15.46 -5.13 11.18
N THR A 414 14.91 -4.26 12.01
CA THR A 414 15.02 -4.26 13.46
C THR A 414 13.66 -3.91 14.11
N CYS A 415 13.63 -3.80 15.42
CA CYS A 415 12.45 -3.40 16.19
C CYS A 415 12.88 -2.66 17.46
N LYS A 416 11.95 -2.03 18.18
CA LYS A 416 12.25 -1.43 19.49
C LYS A 416 12.76 -2.50 20.47
N LYS A 417 13.83 -2.21 21.22
CA LYS A 417 14.32 -3.07 22.32
C LYS A 417 13.16 -3.33 23.29
N GLU A 418 12.91 -4.60 23.61
CA GLU A 418 11.96 -4.93 24.68
C GLU A 418 12.52 -4.43 26.03
N PRO A 419 11.70 -3.80 26.89
CA PRO A 419 12.16 -3.37 28.20
C PRO A 419 12.61 -4.60 29.00
N SER A 420 13.90 -4.65 29.32
CA SER A 420 14.50 -5.77 30.03
C SER A 420 13.86 -5.95 31.41
N LYS A 421 13.21 -7.09 31.63
CA LYS A 421 12.73 -7.50 32.95
C LYS A 421 13.92 -7.95 33.79
N ASN A 422 14.80 -7.05 34.21
CA ASN A 422 15.68 -7.26 35.36
C ASN A 422 16.41 -5.98 35.83
N LYS A 423 16.15 -5.66 37.11
CA LYS A 423 16.90 -4.84 38.08
C LYS A 423 16.86 -3.31 38.02
N SER A 424 16.29 -2.80 39.10
CA SER A 424 16.54 -1.54 39.77
C SER A 424 18.02 -1.21 40.04
N VAL A 425 18.28 0.11 40.13
CA VAL A 425 19.32 0.85 40.87
C VAL A 425 20.51 1.40 40.05
N SER A 426 20.60 2.73 40.14
CA SER A 426 21.73 3.68 39.98
C SER A 426 22.01 4.31 38.61
N GLU A 427 21.97 5.65 38.64
CA GLU A 427 22.37 6.61 37.62
C GLU A 427 23.79 6.36 37.10
N LYS A 428 24.02 6.58 35.79
CA LYS A 428 25.14 7.39 35.25
C LYS A 428 25.08 7.51 33.72
N THR A 429 24.83 8.76 33.28
CA THR A 429 25.37 9.42 32.07
C THR A 429 25.28 8.69 30.72
N CYS A 430 24.26 9.05 29.93
CA CYS A 430 24.34 9.03 28.47
C CYS A 430 24.91 10.40 28.05
N ASN A 431 26.23 10.50 27.85
CA ASN A 431 26.79 11.65 27.15
C ASN A 431 26.66 11.39 25.66
N ALA A 432 25.74 12.11 24.99
CA ALA A 432 25.91 12.39 23.58
C ALA A 432 27.18 13.23 23.42
N ARG A 433 28.19 12.71 22.70
CA ARG A 433 29.25 13.57 22.15
C ARG A 433 28.63 14.27 20.94
N GLU A 434 27.97 15.39 21.19
CA GLU A 434 27.64 16.35 20.14
C GLU A 434 28.94 16.98 19.64
N SER A 435 29.25 16.79 18.37
CA SER A 435 30.30 17.51 17.64
C SER A 435 29.83 18.94 17.34
N SER A 436 29.74 19.79 18.35
CA SER A 436 29.68 21.24 18.14
C SER A 436 30.28 22.02 19.30
N GLY A 437 31.57 22.34 19.20
CA GLY A 437 32.28 23.23 20.13
C GLY A 437 33.27 24.11 19.39
N ARG A 438 32.79 25.20 18.78
CA ARG A 438 33.64 26.31 18.30
C ARG A 438 34.44 26.87 19.47
N LEU A 439 35.76 26.70 19.43
CA LEU A 439 36.70 27.41 20.30
C LEU A 439 37.10 28.73 19.64
N ASP A 440 36.36 29.80 19.95
CA ASP A 440 36.90 31.15 19.94
C ASP A 440 37.45 31.43 21.35
N ALA A 441 38.76 31.36 21.52
CA ALA A 441 39.42 31.81 22.74
C ALA A 441 40.67 32.61 22.39
N ASP A 442 40.50 33.93 22.34
CA ASP A 442 41.61 34.87 22.43
C ASP A 442 41.19 36.02 23.36
N ARG A 443 41.59 35.91 24.65
CA ARG A 443 42.12 36.97 25.52
C ARG A 443 42.05 36.60 27.00
N ASN A 444 43.24 36.33 27.55
CA ASN A 444 43.60 36.53 28.95
C ASN A 444 43.18 37.93 29.45
N VAL A 445 42.58 38.03 30.64
CA VAL A 445 43.05 38.91 31.73
C VAL A 445 42.64 38.32 33.09
N ASP A 446 43.64 38.19 33.96
CA ASP A 446 43.61 38.05 35.42
C ASP A 446 42.45 38.74 36.16
N ARG A 447 41.99 38.10 37.25
CA ARG A 447 42.13 38.62 38.63
C ARG A 447 41.45 37.71 39.66
N ASN A 448 42.29 37.08 40.47
CA ASN A 448 42.28 37.14 41.94
C ASN A 448 40.95 37.10 42.71
N ASP A 449 40.92 36.08 43.59
CA ASP A 449 40.80 36.23 45.05
C ASP A 449 39.44 35.97 45.73
N ILE A 450 39.50 34.92 46.57
CA ILE A 450 39.02 34.87 47.95
C ILE A 450 37.50 34.77 48.16
N ALA A 451 37.05 33.63 48.69
CA ALA A 451 36.63 33.56 50.09
C ALA A 451 36.33 32.11 50.51
N LYS A 452 37.09 31.70 51.52
CA LYS A 452 36.87 30.53 52.37
C LYS A 452 35.61 30.69 53.22
N ASP A 453 35.06 29.52 53.54
CA ASP A 453 34.57 29.10 54.84
C ASP A 453 33.24 29.65 55.40
N LYS A 454 32.34 28.66 55.55
CA LYS A 454 31.75 28.19 56.81
C LYS A 454 30.37 28.69 57.25
N GLU A 455 29.60 27.63 57.52
CA GLU A 455 28.70 27.42 58.65
C GLU A 455 27.37 28.19 58.73
N VAL A 456 26.32 27.35 58.76
CA VAL A 456 25.22 27.37 59.73
C VAL A 456 24.38 28.65 59.73
N LYS A 457 23.21 28.62 59.09
CA LYS A 457 21.97 28.08 59.69
C LYS A 457 20.86 27.95 58.67
#